data_AF-A0A7X4W7L1-F1
#
_entry.id   AF-A0A7X4W7L1-F1
#
_cell.length_a   1.000
_cell.length_b   1.000
_cell.length_c   1.000
_cell.angle_alpha   90.00
_cell.angle_beta   90.00
_cell.angle_gamma   90.00
#
_symmetry.space_group_name_H-M   'P 1'
#
loop_
_entity.id
_entity.type
_entity.pdbx_description
1 polymer ?
#
loop_
_entity_poly.entity_id
_entity_poly.type
_entity_poly.pdbx_seq_one_letter_code
_entity_poly.pdbx_strand_id
1 'polypeptide(L)'
;MSNLSIESIQQQLSDLGFRPEGIRIVTVSAMAPELLETCTSQENECFYNSYMNVIYGKGERYVLGYRCEDPIVDHAIIRSGDLYFDPTLQANSDFASYQFAILTEFTVFDMMNHAKSNKDFPPDVDYLFSKANKFKNVITAK
;
A
#
# COMPACT_ATOMS: atom_id res chain seq x y z
N MET A 1 -8.33 -14.59 -10.39
CA MET A 1 -8.77 -14.43 -8.99
C MET A 1 -10.14 -13.78 -8.99
N SER A 2 -11.06 -14.25 -8.15
CA SER A 2 -12.41 -13.71 -8.05
C SER A 2 -12.32 -12.34 -7.36
N ASN A 3 -12.76 -11.27 -8.01
CA ASN A 3 -12.91 -9.99 -7.31
C ASN A 3 -13.93 -10.20 -6.18
N LEU A 4 -13.53 -9.93 -4.94
CA LEU A 4 -14.48 -9.89 -3.83
C LEU A 4 -15.57 -8.86 -4.12
N SER A 5 -16.79 -9.13 -3.66
CA SER A 5 -17.81 -8.08 -3.62
C SER A 5 -17.39 -6.98 -2.65
N ILE A 6 -17.86 -5.76 -2.88
CA ILE A 6 -17.59 -4.62 -1.98
C ILE A 6 -18.06 -4.97 -0.55
N GLU A 7 -19.19 -5.63 -0.40
CA GLU A 7 -19.72 -6.07 0.90
C GLU A 7 -18.77 -7.04 1.60
N SER A 8 -18.19 -8.01 0.88
CA SER A 8 -17.23 -8.95 1.45
C SER A 8 -15.94 -8.25 1.89
N ILE A 9 -15.44 -7.29 1.09
CA ILE A 9 -14.26 -6.49 1.45
C ILE A 9 -14.53 -5.68 2.72
N GLN A 10 -15.68 -5.01 2.79
CA GLN A 10 -16.07 -4.20 3.94
C GLN A 10 -16.24 -5.05 5.20
N GLN A 11 -16.79 -6.26 5.08
CA GLN A 11 -16.91 -7.17 6.22
C GLN A 11 -15.52 -7.60 6.73
N GLN A 12 -14.63 -8.06 5.84
CA GLN A 12 -13.28 -8.46 6.24
C GLN A 12 -12.49 -7.30 6.87
N LEU A 13 -12.61 -6.08 6.34
CA LEU A 13 -12.00 -4.88 6.94
C LEU A 13 -12.56 -4.57 8.34
N SER A 14 -13.88 -4.74 8.53
CA SER A 14 -14.52 -4.55 9.84
C SER A 14 -14.03 -5.58 10.85
N ASP A 15 -13.92 -6.84 10.43
CA ASP A 15 -13.45 -7.96 11.26
C ASP A 15 -11.99 -7.75 11.71
N LEU A 16 -11.17 -7.11 10.86
CA LEU A 16 -9.81 -6.69 11.20
C LEU A 16 -9.74 -5.43 12.08
N GLY A 17 -10.87 -4.79 12.41
CA GLY A 17 -10.93 -3.62 13.29
C GLY A 17 -10.80 -2.28 12.57
N PHE A 18 -11.01 -2.24 11.26
CA PHE A 18 -11.06 -1.00 10.48
C PHE A 18 -12.49 -0.45 10.35
N ARG A 19 -12.59 0.76 9.80
CA ARG A 19 -13.82 1.46 9.42
C ARG A 19 -13.95 1.44 7.89
N PRO A 20 -14.71 0.50 7.31
CA PRO A 20 -14.78 0.37 5.87
C PRO A 20 -15.32 1.62 5.16
N GLU A 21 -16.18 2.39 5.83
CA GLU A 21 -16.73 3.65 5.33
C GLU A 21 -15.67 4.75 5.13
N GLY A 22 -14.54 4.66 5.84
CA GLY A 22 -13.40 5.57 5.69
C GLY A 22 -12.37 5.10 4.67
N ILE A 23 -12.53 3.90 4.11
CA ILE A 23 -11.56 3.24 3.25
C ILE A 23 -11.96 3.38 1.78
N ARG A 24 -11.03 3.90 0.97
CA ARG A 24 -11.24 4.04 -0.47
C ARG A 24 -10.74 2.82 -1.19
N ILE A 25 -11.56 2.27 -2.09
CA ILE A 25 -11.16 1.21 -3.00
C ILE A 25 -10.72 1.84 -4.32
N VAL A 26 -9.54 1.47 -4.81
CA VAL A 26 -8.95 1.99 -6.04
C VAL A 26 -8.51 0.85 -6.96
N THR A 27 -8.37 1.14 -8.25
CA THR A 27 -7.77 0.21 -9.20
C THR A 27 -6.26 0.43 -9.25
N VAL A 28 -5.50 -0.62 -8.99
CA VAL A 28 -4.06 -0.66 -9.22
C VAL A 28 -3.82 -1.07 -10.65
N SER A 29 -3.06 -0.26 -11.38
CA SER A 29 -2.83 -0.41 -12.81
C SER A 29 -1.37 -0.76 -13.09
N ALA A 30 -1.11 -1.27 -14.29
CA ALA A 30 0.25 -1.53 -14.73
C ALA A 30 1.00 -0.20 -14.92
N MET A 31 2.19 -0.12 -14.35
CA MET A 31 3.16 0.94 -14.61
C MET A 31 3.75 0.77 -16.02
N ALA A 32 4.12 1.87 -16.66
CA ALA A 32 4.83 1.81 -17.94
C ALA A 32 6.18 1.07 -17.77
N PRO A 33 6.62 0.22 -18.71
CA PRO A 33 7.85 -0.55 -18.58
C PRO A 33 9.08 0.31 -18.28
N GLU A 34 9.20 1.47 -18.93
CA GLU A 34 10.30 2.42 -18.71
C GLU A 34 10.37 2.93 -17.27
N LEU A 35 9.21 3.17 -16.64
CA LEU A 35 9.13 3.59 -15.23
C LEU A 35 9.39 2.39 -14.31
N LEU A 36 8.88 1.22 -14.66
CA LEU A 36 9.10 -0.02 -13.89
C LEU A 36 10.59 -0.36 -13.80
N GLU A 37 11.34 -0.23 -14.89
CA GLU A 37 12.80 -0.43 -14.90
C GLU A 37 13.53 0.55 -13.98
N THR A 38 13.06 1.79 -13.89
CA THR A 38 13.60 2.76 -12.92
C THR A 38 13.22 2.43 -11.48
N CYS A 39 12.11 1.71 -11.29
CA CYS A 39 11.58 1.28 -9.98
C CYS A 39 12.12 -0.06 -9.48
N THR A 40 12.61 -0.93 -10.36
CA THR A 40 13.00 -2.31 -10.04
C THR A 40 14.27 -2.65 -10.81
N SER A 41 15.38 -2.08 -10.36
CA SER A 41 16.68 -2.25 -11.04
C SER A 41 17.27 -3.66 -10.88
N GLN A 42 16.78 -4.46 -9.93
CA GLN A 42 17.18 -5.85 -9.69
C GLN A 42 15.95 -6.74 -9.43
N GLU A 43 16.00 -8.00 -9.87
CA GLU A 43 14.98 -9.01 -9.54
C GLU A 43 14.91 -9.22 -8.01
N ASN A 44 13.70 -9.35 -7.46
CA ASN A 44 13.41 -9.40 -6.01
C ASN A 44 13.74 -8.12 -5.20
N GLU A 45 14.08 -7.00 -5.83
CA GLU A 45 13.96 -5.71 -5.14
C GLU A 45 12.47 -5.37 -4.99
N CYS A 46 11.99 -5.35 -3.74
CA CYS A 46 10.84 -4.51 -3.44
C CYS A 46 11.17 -3.06 -3.84
N PHE A 47 10.16 -2.22 -4.08
CA PHE A 47 10.39 -0.76 -4.17
C PHE A 47 10.97 -0.13 -2.88
N TYR A 48 11.26 -0.99 -1.89
CA TYR A 48 12.16 -0.79 -0.77
C TYR A 48 13.37 -1.73 -0.91
N ASN A 49 14.57 -1.20 -1.14
CA ASN A 49 15.79 -1.96 -0.85
C ASN A 49 16.29 -1.65 0.58
N SER A 50 17.15 -2.52 1.11
CA SER A 50 17.71 -2.44 2.47
C SER A 50 18.47 -1.15 2.80
N TYR A 51 18.73 -0.29 1.80
CA TYR A 51 19.39 1.01 1.92
C TYR A 51 18.48 2.19 1.64
N MET A 52 17.17 1.97 1.44
CA MET A 52 16.20 3.04 1.28
C MET A 52 16.56 4.08 0.22
N ASN A 53 16.95 3.62 -0.97
CA ASN A 53 16.65 4.45 -2.12
C ASN A 53 15.14 4.39 -2.29
N VAL A 54 14.46 5.37 -1.69
CA VAL A 54 13.06 5.66 -1.97
C VAL A 54 12.96 5.84 -3.47
N ILE A 55 12.52 4.80 -4.18
CA ILE A 55 12.51 4.80 -5.65
C ILE A 55 11.40 5.72 -6.18
N TYR A 56 10.54 6.18 -5.27
CA TYR A 56 9.47 7.12 -5.56
C TYR A 56 9.88 8.58 -5.32
N GLY A 57 9.66 9.41 -6.33
CA GLY A 57 10.08 10.81 -6.40
C GLY A 57 9.25 11.78 -5.56
N LYS A 58 9.66 13.05 -5.58
CA LYS A 58 8.93 14.14 -4.90
C LYS A 58 7.51 14.26 -5.47
N GLY A 59 6.51 14.02 -4.63
CA GLY A 59 5.09 14.09 -5.00
C GLY A 59 4.40 12.73 -5.05
N GLU A 60 5.17 11.65 -5.06
CA GLU A 60 4.67 10.29 -4.97
C GLU A 60 4.41 9.90 -3.51
N ARG A 61 3.50 8.93 -3.32
CA ARG A 61 3.08 8.50 -1.99
C ARG A 61 3.20 6.99 -1.87
N TYR A 62 3.67 6.57 -0.70
CA TYR A 62 3.52 5.20 -0.26
C TYR A 62 2.08 4.98 0.20
N VAL A 63 1.46 3.91 -0.26
CA VAL A 63 0.06 3.61 0.05
C VAL A 63 -0.02 2.26 0.72
N LEU A 64 -0.43 2.25 1.98
CA LEU A 64 -0.62 1.04 2.77
C LEU A 64 -2.09 0.61 2.71
N GLY A 65 -2.32 -0.69 2.56
CA GLY A 65 -3.67 -1.21 2.48
C GLY A 65 -3.76 -2.70 2.22
N TYR A 66 -4.83 -3.09 1.52
CA TYR A 66 -5.11 -4.49 1.24
C TYR A 66 -5.44 -4.72 -0.23
N ARG A 67 -4.90 -5.78 -0.81
CA ARG A 67 -5.41 -6.34 -2.07
C ARG A 67 -6.79 -6.95 -1.79
N CYS A 68 -7.78 -6.59 -2.61
CA CYS A 68 -9.16 -7.06 -2.48
C CYS A 68 -9.36 -8.46 -3.04
N GLU A 69 -8.51 -9.39 -2.63
CA GLU A 69 -8.57 -10.82 -2.92
C GLU A 69 -9.29 -11.54 -1.78
N ASP A 70 -9.55 -12.83 -1.94
CA ASP A 70 -10.17 -13.64 -0.90
C ASP A 70 -9.17 -14.65 -0.31
N PRO A 71 -8.70 -14.46 0.94
CA PRO A 71 -8.95 -13.33 1.84
C PRO A 71 -8.16 -12.07 1.45
N ILE A 72 -8.51 -10.91 2.01
CA ILE A 72 -7.78 -9.67 1.76
C ILE A 72 -6.34 -9.79 2.22
N VAL A 73 -5.40 -9.31 1.40
CA VAL A 73 -3.95 -9.50 1.63
C VAL A 73 -3.30 -8.16 1.95
N ASP A 74 -2.67 -8.04 3.12
CA ASP A 74 -1.89 -6.85 3.47
C ASP A 74 -0.82 -6.64 2.40
N HIS A 75 -0.83 -5.45 1.83
CA HIS A 75 0.09 -5.11 0.78
C HIS A 75 0.27 -3.61 0.69
N ALA A 76 1.32 -3.20 0.01
CA ALA A 76 1.60 -1.80 -0.17
C ALA A 76 1.97 -1.48 -1.61
N ILE A 77 1.55 -0.31 -2.04
CA ILE A 77 1.64 0.15 -3.41
C ILE A 77 2.14 1.60 -3.45
N ILE A 78 2.36 2.12 -4.65
CA ILE A 78 2.77 3.51 -4.88
C ILE A 78 1.63 4.25 -5.56
N ARG A 79 1.41 5.50 -5.15
CA ARG A 79 0.60 6.45 -5.89
C ARG A 79 1.52 7.47 -6.57
N SER A 80 1.35 7.60 -7.88
CA SER A 80 2.00 8.65 -8.68
C SER A 80 0.93 9.43 -9.44
N GLY A 81 0.82 10.73 -9.16
CA GLY A 81 -0.31 11.55 -9.60
C GLY A 81 -1.65 11.03 -9.06
N ASP A 82 -2.55 10.69 -9.97
CA ASP A 82 -3.89 10.15 -9.66
C ASP A 82 -3.99 8.63 -9.89
N LEU A 83 -2.87 7.97 -10.19
CA LEU A 83 -2.80 6.54 -10.47
C LEU A 83 -2.07 5.78 -9.37
N TYR A 84 -2.40 4.49 -9.27
CA TYR A 84 -1.87 3.57 -8.27
C TYR A 84 -1.19 2.40 -8.96
N PHE A 85 -0.02 2.00 -8.46
CA PHE A 85 0.86 1.04 -9.10
C PHE A 85 1.51 0.12 -8.07
N ASP A 86 1.70 -1.15 -8.45
CA ASP A 86 2.44 -2.13 -7.65
C ASP A 86 3.64 -2.64 -8.46
N PRO A 87 4.76 -1.90 -8.44
CA PRO A 87 5.94 -2.27 -9.22
C PRO A 87 6.57 -3.57 -8.71
N THR A 88 6.45 -3.90 -7.41
CA THR A 88 6.96 -5.17 -6.89
C THR A 88 6.22 -6.34 -7.52
N LEU A 89 4.89 -6.33 -7.51
CA LEU A 89 4.12 -7.40 -8.15
C LEU A 89 4.35 -7.44 -9.66
N GLN A 90 4.41 -6.27 -10.30
CA GLN A 90 4.59 -6.18 -11.74
C GLN A 90 5.96 -6.67 -12.23
N ALA A 91 7.02 -6.46 -11.46
CA ALA A 91 8.35 -6.96 -11.81
C ALA A 91 8.50 -8.47 -11.62
N ASN A 92 7.74 -9.06 -10.69
CA ASN A 92 7.90 -10.46 -10.29
C ASN A 92 6.81 -11.41 -10.82
N SER A 93 5.78 -10.90 -11.52
CA SER A 93 4.66 -11.71 -11.98
C SER A 93 3.96 -11.15 -13.22
N ASP A 94 3.13 -11.97 -13.87
CA ASP A 94 2.25 -11.50 -14.94
C ASP A 94 1.16 -10.58 -14.34
N PHE A 95 1.37 -9.28 -14.48
CA PHE A 95 0.57 -8.27 -13.80
C PHE A 95 -0.82 -8.17 -14.41
N ALA A 96 -1.83 -8.32 -13.57
CA ALA A 96 -3.21 -7.97 -13.89
C ALA A 96 -3.69 -6.87 -12.94
N SER A 97 -4.38 -5.87 -13.47
CA SER A 97 -4.97 -4.82 -12.63
C SER A 97 -5.93 -5.41 -11.59
N TYR A 98 -5.88 -4.89 -10.37
CA TYR A 98 -6.67 -5.41 -9.25
C TYR A 98 -7.23 -4.27 -8.39
N GLN A 99 -8.22 -4.57 -7.55
CA GLN A 99 -8.80 -3.63 -6.60
C GLN A 99 -7.99 -3.61 -5.30
N PHE A 100 -7.79 -2.43 -4.74
CA PHE A 100 -7.01 -2.23 -3.53
C PHE A 100 -7.71 -1.28 -2.56
N ALA A 101 -7.78 -1.67 -1.29
CA ALA A 101 -8.42 -0.91 -0.22
C ALA A 101 -7.36 -0.08 0.53
N ILE A 102 -7.40 1.24 0.37
CA ILE A 102 -6.42 2.17 0.94
C ILE A 102 -6.73 2.44 2.40
N LEU A 103 -5.82 2.05 3.30
CA LEU A 103 -5.87 2.45 4.70
C LEU A 103 -5.26 3.84 4.89
N THR A 104 -4.09 4.08 4.32
CA THR A 104 -3.42 5.37 4.47
C THR A 104 -2.38 5.63 3.37
N GLU A 105 -1.98 6.89 3.25
CA GLU A 105 -0.95 7.34 2.31
C GLU A 105 0.12 8.12 3.09
N PHE A 106 1.39 7.81 2.85
CA PHE A 106 2.53 8.47 3.46
C PHE A 106 3.34 9.23 2.39
N THR A 107 3.79 10.44 2.73
CA THR A 107 4.71 11.18 1.88
C THR A 107 6.14 10.64 2.04
N VAL A 108 7.00 10.93 1.06
CA VAL A 108 8.45 10.66 1.16
C VAL A 108 9.04 11.20 2.48
N PHE A 109 8.62 12.39 2.91
CA PHE A 109 9.13 12.99 4.15
C PHE A 109 8.67 12.23 5.39
N ASP A 110 7.40 11.83 5.46
CA ASP A 110 6.88 11.00 6.56
C ASP A 110 7.67 9.69 6.64
N MET A 111 7.90 9.09 5.48
CA MET A 111 8.65 7.85 5.32
C MET A 111 10.10 8.00 5.79
N MET A 112 10.81 9.06 5.38
CA MET A 112 12.18 9.32 5.83
C MET A 112 12.27 9.59 7.35
N ASN A 113 11.28 10.28 7.93
CA ASN A 113 11.26 10.51 9.38
C ASN A 113 11.03 9.21 10.16
N HIS A 114 10.16 8.33 9.65
CA HIS A 114 9.92 7.02 10.24
C HIS A 114 11.17 6.15 10.19
N ALA A 115 11.83 6.05 9.04
CA ALA A 115 13.06 5.27 8.91
C ALA A 115 14.21 5.72 9.82
N LYS A 116 14.36 7.03 10.04
CA LYS A 116 15.40 7.55 10.95
C LYS A 116 15.13 7.20 12.41
N SER A 117 13.88 6.91 12.77
CA SER A 117 13.44 6.73 14.16
C SER A 117 13.05 5.30 14.52
N ASN A 118 12.82 4.42 13.54
CA ASN A 118 12.35 3.05 13.77
C ASN A 118 13.06 2.04 12.86
N LYS A 119 13.35 0.84 13.39
CA LYS A 119 13.88 -0.30 12.62
C LYS A 119 12.79 -1.03 11.83
N ASP A 120 11.54 -0.95 12.26
CA ASP A 120 10.40 -1.60 11.61
C ASP A 120 9.81 -0.68 10.54
N PHE A 121 10.62 -0.41 9.52
CA PHE A 121 10.29 0.46 8.40
C PHE A 121 10.36 -0.34 7.09
N PRO A 122 9.42 -0.20 6.13
CA PRO A 122 8.30 0.77 6.08
C PRO A 122 7.18 0.51 7.10
N PRO A 123 6.31 1.51 7.40
CA PRO A 123 5.16 1.29 8.27
C PRO A 123 4.23 0.24 7.68
N ASP A 124 3.81 -0.70 8.53
CA ASP A 124 2.87 -1.78 8.23
C ASP A 124 1.51 -1.52 8.90
N VAL A 125 0.61 -2.50 8.80
CA VAL A 125 -0.71 -2.44 9.43
C VAL A 125 -0.62 -2.29 10.95
N ASP A 126 0.31 -2.98 11.60
CA ASP A 126 0.50 -2.94 13.06
C ASP A 126 0.90 -1.54 13.53
N TYR A 127 1.70 -0.82 12.74
CA TYR A 127 2.03 0.57 12.99
C TYR A 127 0.77 1.45 13.08
N LEU A 128 -0.23 1.24 12.20
CA LEU A 128 -1.49 2.01 12.23
C LEU A 128 -2.22 1.81 13.55
N PHE A 129 -2.34 0.57 14.02
CA PHE A 129 -2.96 0.24 15.30
C PHE A 129 -2.18 0.82 16.49
N SER A 130 -0.84 0.80 16.46
CA SER A 130 0.00 1.44 17.49
C SER A 130 -0.24 2.95 17.61
N LYS A 131 -0.74 3.59 16.54
CA LYS A 131 -1.08 5.00 16.46
C LYS A 131 -2.57 5.24 16.23
N ALA A 132 -3.45 4.37 16.72
CA ALA A 132 -4.90 4.43 16.46
C ALA A 132 -5.53 5.82 16.72
N ASN A 133 -5.03 6.55 17.72
CA ASN A 133 -5.46 7.92 18.00
C ASN A 133 -5.23 8.92 16.86
N LYS A 134 -4.26 8.68 15.98
CA LYS A 134 -4.00 9.48 14.77
C LYS A 134 -4.79 9.01 13.56
N PHE A 135 -5.20 7.74 13.54
CA PHE A 135 -5.89 7.09 12.41
C PHE A 135 -7.36 6.77 12.72
N LYS A 136 -8.03 7.58 13.54
CA LYS A 136 -9.44 7.36 13.98
C LYS A 136 -10.46 7.30 12.84
N ASN A 137 -10.13 7.83 11.67
CA ASN A 137 -11.00 7.81 10.50
C ASN A 137 -10.99 6.45 9.79
N VAL A 138 -9.98 5.63 10.05
CA VAL A 138 -9.73 4.35 9.36
C VAL A 138 -9.76 3.19 10.34
N ILE A 139 -9.40 3.42 11.61
CA ILE A 139 -9.40 2.40 12.66
C ILE A 139 -10.61 2.59 13.56
N THR A 140 -11.31 1.49 13.82
CA THR A 140 -12.32 1.43 14.87
C THR A 140 -11.57 1.42 16.19
N ALA A 141 -11.47 2.58 16.85
CA ALA A 141 -10.93 2.65 18.21
C ALA A 141 -11.67 1.63 19.08
N LYS A 142 -10.95 0.61 19.56
CA LYS A 142 -11.46 -0.32 20.57
C LYS A 142 -11.57 0.39 21.91
#